data_AF-A0A3A9W6H6-F1
#
_entry.id   AF-A0A3A9W6H6-F1
#
_cell.length_a   1.000
_cell.length_b   1.000
_cell.length_c   1.000
_cell.angle_alpha   90.00
_cell.angle_beta   90.00
_cell.angle_gamma   90.00
#
_symmetry.space_group_name_H-M   'P 1'
#
loop_
_entity.id
_entity.type
_entity.pdbx_description
1 polymer ?
#
loop_
_entity_poly.entity_id
_entity_poly.type
_entity_poly.pdbx_seq_one_letter_code
_entity_poly.pdbx_strand_id
1 'polypeptide(L)'
;MKELELNISKVLLDSITLDEFENNIYQEFYVDQISTNSFIYKVITINYKGKCWKKELEKLIYELWGEKKYLTYSLYKYCLKITQTDNSESIFNIVDKISELNVEYDYEYKTLMQFYSYSDELGLILSGYGSYSIEKLIINIKTYAKQYLSTYNLDTDISLLLNLEEDLNKTDNRIEKLVNKKAQSNFLKKEKTNYKWFLFWKSNKREDS
;
A
#
# COMPACT_ATOMS: atom_id res chain seq x y z
N MET A 1 -8.53 -15.21 22.84
CA MET A 1 -9.30 -14.54 21.76
C MET A 1 -8.45 -13.52 21.01
N LYS A 2 -7.88 -12.50 21.67
CA LYS A 2 -6.95 -11.53 21.03
C LYS A 2 -5.78 -12.17 20.28
N GLU A 3 -5.20 -13.25 20.82
CA GLU A 3 -4.09 -13.96 20.17
C GLU A 3 -4.50 -14.67 18.88
N LEU A 4 -5.69 -15.29 18.85
CA LEU A 4 -6.23 -15.91 17.64
C LEU A 4 -6.51 -14.85 16.57
N GLU A 5 -7.11 -13.71 16.94
CA GLU A 5 -7.29 -12.58 16.02
C GLU A 5 -5.97 -12.10 15.43
N LEU A 6 -4.93 -11.98 16.25
CA LEU A 6 -3.59 -11.57 15.84
C LEU A 6 -2.96 -12.58 14.85
N ASN A 7 -3.11 -13.89 15.11
CA ASN A 7 -2.64 -14.92 14.20
C ASN A 7 -3.41 -14.93 12.87
N ILE A 8 -4.72 -14.70 12.92
CA ILE A 8 -5.53 -14.58 11.70
C ILE A 8 -5.09 -13.35 10.89
N SER A 9 -4.88 -12.20 11.53
CA SER A 9 -4.33 -11.02 10.85
C SER A 9 -3.00 -11.34 10.16
N LYS A 10 -2.08 -12.00 10.88
CA LYS A 10 -0.75 -12.34 10.35
C LYS A 10 -0.83 -13.25 9.13
N VAL A 11 -1.67 -14.29 9.15
CA VAL A 11 -1.78 -15.22 8.00
C VAL A 11 -2.46 -14.57 6.81
N LEU A 12 -3.46 -13.70 7.05
CA LEU A 12 -4.13 -12.98 5.97
C LEU A 12 -3.22 -11.91 5.33
N LEU A 13 -2.25 -11.39 6.09
CA LEU A 13 -1.24 -10.44 5.63
C LEU A 13 0.04 -11.12 5.10
N ASP A 14 0.03 -12.45 4.96
CA ASP A 14 1.19 -13.23 4.51
C ASP A 14 2.45 -12.98 5.35
N SER A 15 2.28 -12.59 6.62
CA SER A 15 3.37 -12.37 7.60
C SER A 15 3.81 -13.67 8.29
N ILE A 16 2.95 -14.69 8.26
CA ILE A 16 3.26 -16.07 8.63
C ILE A 16 2.75 -16.97 7.50
N THR A 17 3.36 -18.14 7.37
CA THR A 17 2.92 -19.18 6.45
C THR A 17 1.61 -19.81 6.90
N LEU A 18 0.90 -20.44 5.95
CA LEU A 18 -0.30 -21.22 6.28
C LEU A 18 0.00 -22.34 7.27
N ASP A 19 1.13 -23.03 7.09
CA ASP A 19 1.55 -24.13 7.98
C ASP A 19 1.80 -23.62 9.42
N GLU A 20 2.48 -22.48 9.57
CA GLU A 20 2.67 -21.84 10.88
C GLU A 20 1.32 -21.45 11.52
N PHE A 21 0.38 -20.95 10.72
CA PHE A 21 -0.94 -20.61 11.22
C PHE A 21 -1.74 -21.86 11.64
N GLU A 22 -1.76 -22.91 10.81
CA GLU A 22 -2.40 -24.19 11.12
C GLU A 22 -1.83 -24.80 12.40
N ASN A 23 -0.50 -24.83 12.54
CA ASN A 23 0.16 -25.30 13.77
C ASN A 23 -0.27 -24.51 15.01
N ASN A 24 -0.55 -23.21 14.89
CA ASN A 24 -1.02 -22.39 16.01
C ASN A 24 -2.48 -22.67 16.37
N ILE A 25 -3.38 -22.83 15.39
CA ILE A 25 -4.82 -23.03 15.66
C ILE A 25 -5.16 -24.47 16.10
N TYR A 26 -4.30 -25.44 15.80
CA TYR A 26 -4.46 -26.83 16.25
C TYR A 26 -3.75 -27.14 17.58
N GLN A 27 -3.27 -26.13 18.30
CA GLN A 27 -2.77 -26.32 19.67
C GLN A 27 -3.90 -26.77 20.61
N GLU A 28 -3.55 -27.62 21.59
CA GLU A 28 -4.48 -28.23 22.54
C GLU A 28 -5.43 -27.21 23.18
N PHE A 29 -4.91 -26.03 23.56
CA PHE A 29 -5.69 -24.93 24.11
C PHE A 29 -6.89 -24.50 23.24
N TYR A 30 -6.72 -24.42 21.91
CA TYR A 30 -7.81 -24.04 21.00
C TYR A 30 -8.75 -25.22 20.72
N VAL A 31 -8.20 -26.43 20.61
CA VAL A 31 -8.98 -27.65 20.38
C VAL A 31 -9.98 -27.89 21.52
N ASP A 32 -9.55 -27.71 22.77
CA ASP A 32 -10.40 -27.88 23.95
C ASP A 32 -11.55 -26.86 24.03
N GLN A 33 -11.38 -25.71 23.38
CA GLN A 33 -12.38 -24.64 23.34
C GLN A 33 -13.37 -24.76 22.19
N ILE A 34 -13.20 -25.71 21.26
CA ILE A 34 -14.08 -25.85 20.10
C ILE A 34 -15.55 -26.01 20.51
N SER A 35 -15.81 -26.79 21.56
CA SER A 35 -17.16 -27.08 22.05
C SER A 35 -17.86 -25.89 22.70
N THR A 36 -17.10 -24.89 23.15
CA THR A 36 -17.59 -23.75 23.93
C THR A 36 -17.46 -22.41 23.21
N ASN A 37 -16.68 -22.34 22.14
CA ASN A 37 -16.41 -21.12 21.41
C ASN A 37 -16.71 -21.28 19.91
N SER A 38 -17.84 -20.73 19.48
CA SER A 38 -18.31 -20.81 18.10
C SER A 38 -17.36 -20.16 17.09
N PHE A 39 -16.62 -19.12 17.49
CA PHE A 39 -15.63 -18.49 16.61
C PHE A 39 -14.43 -19.41 16.37
N ILE A 40 -13.90 -20.02 17.45
CA ILE A 40 -12.80 -21.01 17.33
C ILE A 40 -13.23 -22.18 16.46
N TYR A 41 -14.44 -22.71 16.68
CA TYR A 41 -15.01 -23.77 15.82
C TYR A 41 -15.08 -23.35 14.36
N LYS A 42 -15.61 -22.15 14.06
CA LYS A 42 -15.70 -21.63 12.69
C LYS A 42 -14.32 -21.49 12.03
N VAL A 43 -13.30 -21.04 12.77
CA VAL A 43 -11.93 -20.91 12.25
C VAL A 43 -11.33 -22.29 11.95
N ILE A 44 -11.38 -23.21 12.91
CA ILE A 44 -10.78 -24.55 12.78
C ILE A 44 -11.45 -25.40 11.68
N THR A 45 -12.72 -25.14 11.37
CA THR A 45 -13.46 -25.88 10.35
C THR A 45 -13.26 -25.38 8.92
N ILE A 46 -12.48 -24.31 8.71
CA ILE A 46 -12.14 -23.83 7.37
C ILE A 46 -11.29 -24.88 6.64
N ASN A 47 -11.59 -25.11 5.36
CA ASN A 47 -10.77 -25.94 4.51
C ASN A 47 -9.55 -25.17 3.97
N TYR A 48 -8.47 -25.15 4.76
CA TYR A 48 -7.22 -24.44 4.43
C TYR A 48 -6.48 -24.95 3.19
N LYS A 49 -6.78 -26.18 2.75
CA LYS A 49 -6.26 -26.73 1.48
C LYS A 49 -7.03 -26.22 0.26
N GLY A 50 -8.21 -25.64 0.46
CA GLY A 50 -9.07 -25.12 -0.61
C GLY A 50 -8.61 -23.75 -1.12
N LYS A 51 -8.96 -23.39 -2.36
CA LYS A 51 -8.59 -22.08 -2.93
C LYS A 51 -9.27 -20.87 -2.26
N CYS A 52 -10.31 -21.12 -1.45
CA CYS A 52 -11.17 -20.08 -0.89
C CYS A 52 -10.92 -19.77 0.59
N TRP A 53 -9.96 -20.43 1.25
CA TRP A 53 -9.74 -20.30 2.70
C TRP A 53 -9.52 -18.85 3.16
N LYS A 54 -8.77 -18.04 2.39
CA LYS A 54 -8.53 -16.62 2.71
C LYS A 54 -9.85 -15.85 2.78
N LYS A 55 -10.74 -16.09 1.82
CA LYS A 55 -12.04 -15.40 1.73
C LYS A 55 -12.97 -15.81 2.86
N GLU A 56 -12.99 -17.10 3.21
CA GLU A 56 -13.76 -17.61 4.36
C GLU A 56 -13.26 -16.99 5.67
N LEU A 57 -11.95 -16.91 5.84
CA LEU A 57 -11.33 -16.33 7.02
C LEU A 57 -11.54 -14.82 7.12
N GLU A 58 -11.45 -14.09 6.01
CA GLU A 58 -11.79 -12.66 5.92
C GLU A 58 -13.25 -12.39 6.32
N LYS A 59 -14.18 -13.27 5.92
CA LYS A 59 -15.60 -13.14 6.31
C LYS A 59 -15.79 -13.31 7.81
N LEU A 60 -15.15 -14.31 8.42
CA LEU A 60 -15.23 -14.52 9.87
C LEU A 60 -14.67 -13.34 10.66
N ILE A 61 -13.58 -12.77 10.16
CA ILE A 61 -12.94 -11.60 10.74
C ILE A 61 -13.85 -10.37 10.68
N TYR A 62 -14.50 -10.13 9.53
CA TYR A 62 -15.48 -9.05 9.39
C TYR A 62 -16.61 -9.16 10.41
N GLU A 63 -17.18 -10.36 10.57
CA GLU A 63 -18.24 -10.63 11.55
C GLU A 63 -17.80 -10.34 13.00
N LEU A 64 -16.52 -10.57 13.32
CA LEU A 64 -15.98 -10.41 14.68
C LEU A 64 -15.51 -8.98 14.99
N TRP A 65 -14.72 -8.40 14.10
CA TRP A 65 -14.06 -7.11 14.31
C TRP A 65 -15.00 -5.93 14.14
N GLY A 66 -16.09 -6.15 13.43
CA GLY A 66 -16.95 -5.08 12.97
C GLY A 66 -16.27 -4.23 11.90
N GLU A 67 -17.06 -3.31 11.39
CA GLU A 67 -16.79 -2.59 10.16
C GLU A 67 -15.51 -1.75 10.21
N LYS A 68 -15.37 -0.86 11.22
CA LYS A 68 -14.23 0.07 11.30
C LYS A 68 -12.88 -0.64 11.42
N LYS A 69 -12.81 -1.73 12.19
CA LYS A 69 -11.58 -2.51 12.37
C LYS A 69 -11.26 -3.36 11.13
N TYR A 70 -12.27 -3.82 10.41
CA TYR A 70 -12.06 -4.45 9.10
C TYR A 70 -11.60 -3.46 8.04
N LEU A 71 -12.12 -2.23 8.07
CA LEU A 71 -11.69 -1.15 7.17
C LEU A 71 -10.21 -0.81 7.36
N THR A 72 -9.74 -0.64 8.60
CA THR A 72 -8.31 -0.35 8.85
C THR A 72 -7.40 -1.49 8.42
N TYR A 73 -7.83 -2.74 8.59
CA TYR A 73 -7.15 -3.92 8.05
C TYR A 73 -7.10 -3.91 6.52
N SER A 74 -8.21 -3.59 5.86
CA SER A 74 -8.28 -3.51 4.40
C SER A 74 -7.34 -2.42 3.86
N LEU A 75 -7.35 -1.25 4.48
CA LEU A 75 -6.42 -0.15 4.18
C LEU A 75 -4.96 -0.58 4.36
N TYR A 76 -4.63 -1.30 5.43
CA TYR A 76 -3.28 -1.83 5.62
C TYR A 76 -2.87 -2.73 4.45
N LYS A 77 -3.74 -3.67 4.05
CA LYS A 77 -3.49 -4.60 2.94
C LYS A 77 -3.28 -3.86 1.63
N TYR A 78 -4.06 -2.81 1.34
CA TYR A 78 -3.89 -2.01 0.14
C TYR A 78 -2.61 -1.16 0.18
N CYS A 79 -2.33 -0.49 1.30
CA CYS A 79 -1.10 0.27 1.49
C CYS A 79 0.14 -0.61 1.31
N LEU A 80 0.13 -1.83 1.86
CA LEU A 80 1.22 -2.79 1.69
C LEU A 80 1.45 -3.09 0.20
N LYS A 81 0.39 -3.42 -0.54
CA LYS A 81 0.46 -3.67 -1.99
C LYS A 81 0.97 -2.46 -2.78
N ILE A 82 0.51 -1.25 -2.46
CA ILE A 82 1.00 0.00 -3.07
C ILE A 82 2.51 0.12 -2.90
N THR A 83 3.02 -0.13 -1.70
CA THR A 83 4.46 0.02 -1.43
C THR A 83 5.35 -1.01 -2.11
N GLN A 84 4.81 -2.23 -2.32
CA GLN A 84 5.53 -3.35 -2.95
C GLN A 84 5.42 -3.36 -4.48
N THR A 85 4.47 -2.64 -5.06
CA THR A 85 4.22 -2.63 -6.51
C THR A 85 5.03 -1.52 -7.18
N ASP A 86 5.75 -1.83 -8.26
CA ASP A 86 6.46 -0.81 -9.07
C ASP A 86 5.73 -0.39 -10.34
N ASN A 87 4.73 -1.16 -10.77
CA ASN A 87 3.88 -0.84 -11.90
C ASN A 87 2.87 0.27 -11.52
N SER A 88 2.92 1.40 -12.24
CA SER A 88 2.06 2.57 -12.02
C SER A 88 0.56 2.27 -12.18
N GLU A 89 0.18 1.55 -13.23
CA GLU A 89 -1.22 1.20 -13.51
C GLU A 89 -1.81 0.33 -12.39
N SER A 90 -1.05 -0.64 -11.90
CA SER A 90 -1.45 -1.46 -10.75
C SER A 90 -1.61 -0.63 -9.47
N ILE A 91 -0.77 0.40 -9.25
CA ILE A 91 -0.92 1.31 -8.12
C ILE A 91 -2.21 2.10 -8.24
N PHE A 92 -2.50 2.66 -9.41
CA PHE A 92 -3.72 3.42 -9.66
C PHE A 92 -4.98 2.57 -9.50
N ASN A 93 -4.99 1.35 -10.05
CA ASN A 93 -6.07 0.40 -9.85
C ASN A 93 -6.31 0.04 -8.37
N ILE A 94 -5.27 0.10 -7.53
CA ILE A 94 -5.43 -0.07 -6.08
C ILE A 94 -6.02 1.19 -5.45
N VAL A 95 -5.52 2.37 -5.82
CA VAL A 95 -6.03 3.66 -5.33
C VAL A 95 -7.50 3.85 -5.67
N ASP A 96 -7.93 3.49 -6.88
CA ASP A 96 -9.34 3.57 -7.29
C ASP A 96 -10.22 2.67 -6.40
N LYS A 97 -9.78 1.44 -6.13
CA LYS A 97 -10.49 0.54 -5.19
C LYS A 97 -10.61 1.09 -3.77
N ILE A 98 -9.57 1.77 -3.27
CA ILE A 98 -9.65 2.43 -1.95
C ILE A 98 -10.60 3.63 -2.02
N SER A 99 -10.60 4.34 -3.16
CA SER A 99 -11.44 5.52 -3.38
C SER A 99 -12.93 5.16 -3.45
N GLU A 100 -13.27 3.99 -3.98
CA GLU A 100 -14.63 3.44 -3.92
C GLU A 100 -15.11 3.28 -2.47
N LEU A 101 -14.25 2.81 -1.56
CA LEU A 101 -14.58 2.73 -0.13
C LEU A 101 -14.91 4.11 0.44
N ASN A 102 -14.26 5.18 -0.03
CA ASN A 102 -14.58 6.53 0.45
C ASN A 102 -16.04 6.91 0.22
N VAL A 103 -16.62 6.47 -0.90
CA VAL A 103 -18.03 6.67 -1.23
C VAL A 103 -18.92 5.78 -0.37
N GLU A 104 -18.55 4.51 -0.18
CA GLU A 104 -19.30 3.56 0.67
C GLU A 104 -19.41 4.02 2.13
N TYR A 105 -18.41 4.75 2.62
CA TYR A 105 -18.33 5.27 3.98
C TYR A 105 -18.74 6.75 4.09
N ASP A 106 -19.52 7.27 3.13
CA ASP A 106 -20.06 8.63 3.14
C ASP A 106 -19.00 9.73 3.42
N TYR A 107 -17.76 9.54 2.94
CA TYR A 107 -16.65 10.47 3.11
C TYR A 107 -16.27 10.76 4.58
N GLU A 108 -16.62 9.87 5.52
CA GLU A 108 -16.42 10.09 6.97
C GLU A 108 -14.93 10.19 7.35
N TYR A 109 -14.06 9.46 6.63
CA TYR A 109 -12.69 9.20 7.05
C TYR A 109 -11.65 9.95 6.22
N LYS A 110 -10.82 10.76 6.89
CA LYS A 110 -9.75 11.53 6.23
C LYS A 110 -8.77 10.65 5.47
N THR A 111 -8.49 9.44 5.97
CA THR A 111 -7.61 8.49 5.30
C THR A 111 -8.17 8.04 3.95
N LEU A 112 -9.47 7.77 3.87
CA LEU A 112 -10.14 7.43 2.62
C LEU A 112 -10.21 8.64 1.68
N MET A 113 -10.50 9.81 2.23
CA MET A 113 -10.54 11.07 1.48
C MET A 113 -9.19 11.39 0.83
N GLN A 114 -8.07 11.07 1.47
CA GLN A 114 -6.74 11.24 0.87
C GLN A 114 -6.50 10.30 -0.32
N PHE A 115 -6.94 9.06 -0.27
CA PHE A 115 -6.84 8.17 -1.45
C PHE A 115 -7.79 8.60 -2.56
N TYR A 116 -8.98 9.06 -2.21
CA TYR A 116 -9.93 9.65 -3.14
C TYR A 116 -9.34 10.87 -3.87
N SER A 117 -8.67 11.78 -3.16
CA SER A 117 -8.03 12.94 -3.79
C SER A 117 -6.92 12.55 -4.77
N TYR A 118 -6.18 11.46 -4.50
CA TYR A 118 -5.21 10.93 -5.46
C TYR A 118 -5.86 10.33 -6.71
N SER A 119 -7.01 9.65 -6.58
CA SER A 119 -7.76 9.14 -7.73
C SER A 119 -8.31 10.29 -8.59
N ASP A 120 -8.87 11.33 -7.95
CA ASP A 120 -9.37 12.51 -8.65
C ASP A 120 -8.24 13.26 -9.40
N GLU A 121 -7.11 13.47 -8.73
CA GLU A 121 -5.92 14.08 -9.33
C GLU A 121 -5.39 13.26 -10.51
N LEU A 122 -5.42 11.93 -10.45
CA LEU A 122 -5.07 11.09 -11.60
C LEU A 122 -5.99 11.39 -12.80
N GLY A 123 -7.31 11.49 -12.58
CA GLY A 123 -8.27 11.86 -13.60
C GLY A 123 -7.97 13.22 -14.24
N LEU A 124 -7.58 14.21 -13.42
CA LEU A 124 -7.16 15.53 -13.88
C LEU A 124 -5.85 15.47 -14.69
N ILE A 125 -4.85 14.72 -14.24
CA ILE A 125 -3.58 14.54 -14.96
C ILE A 125 -3.83 13.93 -16.35
N LEU A 126 -4.64 12.88 -16.43
CA LEU A 126 -4.98 12.21 -17.69
C LEU A 126 -5.76 13.14 -18.64
N SER A 127 -6.52 14.08 -18.08
CA SER A 127 -7.27 15.10 -18.83
C SER A 127 -6.43 16.34 -19.18
N GLY A 128 -5.16 16.41 -18.74
CA GLY A 128 -4.27 17.55 -18.99
C GLY A 128 -4.44 18.74 -18.05
N TYR A 129 -5.22 18.60 -16.97
CA TYR A 129 -5.50 19.64 -15.97
C TYR A 129 -4.85 19.39 -14.61
N GLY A 130 -4.13 18.28 -14.44
CA GLY A 130 -3.53 17.89 -13.16
C GLY A 130 -2.48 18.87 -12.64
N SER A 131 -2.41 18.97 -11.32
CA SER A 131 -1.42 19.77 -10.59
C SER A 131 -0.05 19.09 -10.51
N TYR A 132 0.01 17.76 -10.70
CA TYR A 132 1.23 16.97 -10.61
C TYR A 132 1.59 16.27 -11.92
N SER A 133 2.85 15.83 -12.00
CA SER A 133 3.22 14.77 -12.95
C SER A 133 2.81 13.39 -12.39
N ILE A 134 2.60 12.42 -13.28
CA ILE A 134 2.37 11.01 -12.91
C ILE A 134 3.45 10.51 -11.93
N GLU A 135 4.73 10.82 -12.22
CA GLU A 135 5.84 10.42 -11.34
C GLU A 135 5.67 11.00 -9.92
N LYS A 136 5.29 12.27 -9.79
CA LYS A 136 5.10 12.94 -8.50
C LYS A 136 3.89 12.37 -7.76
N LEU A 137 2.78 12.13 -8.45
CA LEU A 137 1.58 11.53 -7.86
C LEU A 137 1.88 10.14 -7.27
N ILE A 138 2.61 9.29 -8.01
CA ILE A 138 3.02 7.96 -7.51
C ILE A 138 3.89 8.07 -6.26
N ILE A 139 4.81 9.03 -6.22
CA ILE A 139 5.67 9.25 -5.06
C ILE A 139 4.81 9.64 -3.84
N ASN A 140 3.83 10.53 -4.00
CA ASN A 140 2.93 10.95 -2.93
C ASN A 140 2.09 9.78 -2.42
N ILE A 141 1.45 9.03 -3.32
CA ILE A 141 0.68 7.82 -2.99
C ILE A 141 1.53 6.83 -2.19
N LYS A 142 2.74 6.49 -2.67
CA LYS A 142 3.64 5.57 -1.97
C LYS A 142 4.12 6.13 -0.62
N THR A 143 4.30 7.44 -0.51
CA THR A 143 4.75 8.08 0.73
C THR A 143 3.65 8.02 1.78
N TYR A 144 2.41 8.38 1.41
CA TYR A 144 1.26 8.29 2.28
C TYR A 144 0.96 6.84 2.71
N ALA A 145 1.02 5.89 1.77
CA ALA A 145 0.88 4.47 2.10
C ALA A 145 1.93 4.00 3.13
N LYS A 146 3.19 4.43 2.98
CA LYS A 146 4.25 4.13 3.98
C LYS A 146 3.97 4.78 5.34
N GLN A 147 3.44 6.01 5.35
CA GLN A 147 3.03 6.67 6.59
C GLN A 147 1.96 5.84 7.29
N TYR A 148 0.89 5.46 6.58
CA TYR A 148 -0.16 4.60 7.11
C TYR A 148 0.40 3.30 7.69
N LEU A 149 1.26 2.59 6.95
CA LEU A 149 1.89 1.35 7.42
C LEU A 149 2.76 1.55 8.67
N SER A 150 3.45 2.69 8.77
CA SER A 150 4.28 3.00 9.95
C SER A 150 3.46 3.33 11.20
N THR A 151 2.24 3.85 11.01
CA THR A 151 1.30 4.16 12.09
C THR A 151 0.48 2.93 12.50
N TYR A 152 0.27 1.99 11.56
CA TYR A 152 -0.48 0.78 11.81
C TYR A 152 0.27 -0.15 12.76
N ASN A 153 -0.31 -0.38 13.93
CA ASN A 153 -0.01 -1.50 14.80
C ASN A 153 -1.36 -2.12 15.24
N LEU A 154 -1.33 -3.38 15.69
CA LEU A 154 -2.56 -4.13 16.02
C LEU A 154 -3.31 -3.57 17.23
N ASP A 155 -2.66 -2.72 18.03
CA ASP A 155 -3.19 -2.02 19.20
C ASP A 155 -3.45 -0.51 18.92
N THR A 156 -3.23 -0.02 17.69
CA THR A 156 -3.38 1.40 17.36
C THR A 156 -4.85 1.77 17.46
N ASP A 157 -5.12 2.96 17.99
CA ASP A 157 -6.46 3.54 17.97
C ASP A 157 -6.98 3.60 16.51
N ILE A 158 -8.06 2.86 16.25
CA ILE A 158 -8.73 2.79 14.96
C ILE A 158 -9.09 4.20 14.47
N SER A 159 -9.51 5.07 15.38
CA SER A 159 -9.91 6.45 15.07
C SER A 159 -8.73 7.25 14.51
N LEU A 160 -7.53 7.01 15.04
CA LEU A 160 -6.30 7.66 14.57
C LEU A 160 -5.90 7.16 13.17
N LEU A 161 -6.06 5.86 12.89
CA LEU A 161 -5.77 5.29 11.56
C LEU A 161 -6.76 5.77 10.50
N LEU A 162 -8.04 5.90 10.83
CA LEU A 162 -9.07 6.36 9.88
C LEU A 162 -9.05 7.87 9.66
N ASN A 163 -8.43 8.63 10.57
CA ASN A 163 -8.29 10.09 10.48
C ASN A 163 -6.83 10.54 10.31
N LEU A 164 -6.01 9.70 9.68
CA LEU A 164 -4.60 10.00 9.45
C LEU A 164 -4.45 11.10 8.39
N GLU A 165 -3.86 12.23 8.77
CA GLU A 165 -3.56 13.31 7.84
C GLU A 165 -2.18 13.13 7.20
N GLU A 166 -2.04 13.54 5.94
CA GLU A 166 -0.74 13.56 5.27
C GLU A 166 0.19 14.56 5.98
N ASP A 167 1.37 14.10 6.39
CA ASP A 167 2.40 14.96 7.00
C ASP A 167 3.14 15.73 5.88
N LEU A 168 2.51 16.79 5.37
CA LEU A 168 2.98 17.62 4.24
C LEU A 168 4.44 18.08 4.40
N ASN A 169 4.92 18.27 5.63
CA ASN A 169 6.26 18.78 5.94
C ASN A 169 7.40 17.78 5.62
N LYS A 170 7.12 16.47 5.53
CA LYS A 170 8.13 15.44 5.19
C LYS A 170 8.23 15.17 3.70
N THR A 171 7.15 15.40 2.96
CA THR A 171 7.02 15.06 1.54
C THR A 171 7.81 16.06 0.68
N ASP A 172 7.71 17.36 0.95
CA ASP A 172 8.39 18.41 0.19
C ASP A 172 9.92 18.34 0.29
N ASN A 173 10.48 18.13 1.49
CA ASN A 173 11.94 18.11 1.71
C ASN A 173 12.67 16.91 1.08
N ARG A 174 11.98 15.77 0.86
CA ARG A 174 12.55 14.59 0.20
C ARG A 174 12.39 14.64 -1.32
N ILE A 175 11.28 15.18 -1.81
CA ILE A 175 10.98 15.29 -3.24
C ILE A 175 11.88 16.33 -3.90
N GLU A 176 12.07 17.51 -3.30
CA GLU A 176 13.02 18.50 -3.83
C GLU A 176 14.43 17.92 -3.97
N LYS A 177 14.88 17.12 -3.00
CA LYS A 177 16.19 16.46 -3.06
C LYS A 177 16.27 15.38 -4.15
N LEU A 178 15.22 14.60 -4.38
CA LEU A 178 15.21 13.53 -5.40
C LEU A 178 15.06 14.08 -6.82
N VAL A 179 14.19 15.08 -7.01
CA VAL A 179 13.98 15.76 -8.31
C VAL A 179 15.23 16.54 -8.69
N ASN A 180 15.86 17.28 -7.76
CA ASN A 180 17.11 17.98 -8.03
C ASN A 180 18.26 17.02 -8.35
N LYS A 181 18.33 15.86 -7.70
CA LYS A 181 19.37 14.85 -7.97
C LYS A 181 19.19 14.18 -9.34
N LYS A 182 17.94 13.90 -9.75
CA LYS A 182 17.63 13.35 -11.09
C LYS A 182 17.88 14.41 -12.19
N ALA A 183 17.49 15.67 -11.96
CA ALA A 183 17.76 16.80 -12.85
C ALA A 183 19.26 17.08 -13.03
N GLN A 184 20.05 17.12 -11.94
CA GLN A 184 21.51 17.24 -12.01
C GLN A 184 22.15 16.05 -12.74
N SER A 185 21.67 14.82 -12.53
CA SER A 185 22.20 13.63 -13.22
C SER A 185 21.91 13.64 -14.73
N ASN A 186 20.75 14.16 -15.14
CA ASN A 186 20.36 14.29 -16.54
C ASN A 186 21.11 15.44 -17.23
N PHE A 187 21.36 16.54 -16.51
CA PHE A 187 22.20 17.64 -16.99
C PHE A 187 23.65 17.17 -17.24
N LEU A 188 24.25 16.47 -16.27
CA LEU A 188 25.61 15.91 -16.39
C LEU A 188 25.73 14.86 -17.50
N LYS A 189 24.69 14.05 -17.75
CA LYS A 189 24.65 13.11 -18.88
C LYS A 189 24.54 13.82 -20.23
N LYS A 190 23.77 14.91 -20.32
CA LYS A 190 23.62 15.71 -21.54
C LYS A 190 24.92 16.44 -21.89
N GLU A 191 25.61 17.01 -20.91
CA GLU A 191 26.93 17.62 -21.11
C GLU A 191 28.00 16.62 -21.54
N LYS A 192 28.06 15.42 -20.93
CA LYS A 192 29.01 14.37 -21.35
C LYS A 192 28.75 13.88 -22.77
N THR A 193 27.48 13.77 -23.17
CA THR A 193 27.10 13.37 -24.53
C THR A 193 27.47 14.45 -25.55
N ASN A 194 27.23 15.73 -25.23
CA ASN A 194 27.61 16.86 -26.07
C ASN A 194 29.14 17.01 -26.19
N TYR A 195 29.89 16.78 -25.10
CA TYR A 195 31.35 16.79 -25.12
C TYR A 195 31.94 15.66 -25.99
N LYS A 196 31.36 14.45 -25.92
CA LYS A 196 31.76 13.34 -26.81
C LYS A 196 31.48 13.64 -28.28
N TRP A 197 30.32 14.21 -28.60
CA TRP A 197 30.00 14.65 -29.96
C TRP A 197 30.94 15.73 -30.47
N PHE A 198 31.28 16.70 -29.62
CA PHE A 198 32.25 17.75 -29.96
C PHE A 198 33.65 17.19 -30.23
N LEU A 199 34.13 16.24 -29.41
CA LEU A 199 35.42 15.57 -29.63
C LEU A 199 35.44 14.74 -30.91
N PHE A 200 34.37 14.00 -31.20
CA PHE A 200 34.21 13.22 -32.44
C PHE A 200 34.25 14.13 -33.70
N TRP A 201 33.57 15.28 -33.66
CA TRP A 201 33.59 16.22 -34.78
C TRP A 201 34.97 16.88 -34.96
N LYS A 202 35.69 17.11 -33.86
CA LYS A 202 37.05 17.68 -33.88
C LYS A 202 38.11 16.69 -34.38
N SER A 203 37.96 15.39 -34.12
CA SER A 203 38.86 14.35 -34.63
C SER A 203 38.69 14.13 -36.13
N ASN A 204 37.45 14.12 -36.64
CA ASN A 204 37.18 13.87 -38.06
C ASN A 204 37.57 15.06 -38.97
N LYS A 205 37.77 16.26 -38.41
CA LYS A 205 38.27 17.42 -39.18
C LYS A 205 39.77 17.43 -39.42
N ARG A 206 40.54 16.51 -38.85
CA ARG A 206 42.01 16.44 -39.02
C ARG A 206 42.47 15.41 -40.05
N GLU A 207 41.56 14.64 -40.63
CA GLU A 207 41.89 13.62 -41.65
C GLU A 207 41.67 14.11 -43.09
N ASP A 208 41.07 15.29 -43.28
CA ASP A 208 40.82 15.91 -44.59
C ASP A 208 41.70 17.17 -44.85
N SER A 209 42.89 17.26 -44.25
CA SER A 209 43.85 18.37 -44.47
C SER A 209 45.20 17.88 -44.96
#